data_AF-A0A6L3X4G0-F1
#
_entry.id   AF-A0A6L3X4G0-F1
#
_cell.length_a   1.000
_cell.length_b   1.000
_cell.length_c   1.000
_cell.angle_alpha   90.00
_cell.angle_beta   90.00
_cell.angle_gamma   90.00
#
_symmetry.space_group_name_H-M   'P 1'
#
loop_
_entity.id
_entity.type
_entity.pdbx_description
1 polymer ?
#
loop_
_entity_poly.entity_id
_entity_poly.type
_entity_poly.pdbx_seq_one_letter_code
_entity_poly.pdbx_strand_id
1 'polypeptide(L)'
;AQSVKDKPSLIICRTTIGFGSPNKAGKEEAHGAALGEEEVALTRQKLGWKHPAFEIPKEIYKAWDARETGEKAQQAWNEKFAAYKKAYPELAAEFTRRMSGGLPEDWEEKTQALIENLQSNPAKIATRKASQNTLNAIGPILPELLGGSADLAPSNLTIWSGSKSLKEDIAGNYIHYGVREFGMTAIANGIAHHGGFVPYTATFLMFVEYARNAARMAALMKARQIMVYTHDSIGLGED
;
A
#
# COMPACT_ATOMS: atom_id res chain seq x y z
N ALA A 1 -15.27 -9.46 -18.87
CA ALA A 1 -14.56 -8.65 -17.86
C ALA A 1 -15.53 -8.07 -16.84
N GLN A 2 -16.41 -7.12 -17.21
CA GLN A 2 -17.30 -6.42 -16.27
C GLN A 2 -18.27 -7.33 -15.46
N SER A 3 -18.61 -8.52 -15.98
CA SER A 3 -19.45 -9.51 -15.29
C SER A 3 -18.69 -10.54 -14.45
N VAL A 4 -17.36 -10.62 -14.62
CA VAL A 4 -16.49 -11.56 -13.88
C VAL A 4 -16.11 -10.89 -12.56
N LYS A 5 -16.51 -11.49 -11.44
CA LYS A 5 -16.36 -10.89 -10.09
C LYS A 5 -15.29 -11.58 -9.23
N ASP A 6 -14.72 -12.68 -9.71
CA ASP A 6 -13.81 -13.59 -8.99
C ASP A 6 -12.36 -13.52 -9.49
N LYS A 7 -12.05 -12.63 -10.45
CA LYS A 7 -10.71 -12.51 -11.07
C LYS A 7 -10.34 -11.05 -11.37
N PRO A 8 -9.06 -10.66 -11.24
CA PRO A 8 -8.59 -9.39 -11.76
C PRO A 8 -8.71 -9.36 -13.30
N SER A 9 -8.92 -8.17 -13.88
CA SER A 9 -9.04 -7.98 -15.32
C SER A 9 -7.85 -7.20 -15.88
N LEU A 10 -7.27 -7.68 -16.99
CA LEU A 10 -6.30 -6.94 -17.80
C LEU A 10 -6.99 -6.41 -19.06
N ILE A 11 -6.99 -5.09 -19.26
CA ILE A 11 -7.51 -4.46 -20.47
C ILE A 11 -6.33 -4.03 -21.35
N ILE A 12 -6.18 -4.68 -22.51
CA ILE A 12 -5.10 -4.37 -23.46
C ILE A 12 -5.56 -3.27 -24.42
N CYS A 13 -5.21 -2.03 -24.09
CA CYS A 13 -5.47 -0.86 -24.94
C CYS A 13 -4.32 -0.70 -25.96
N ARG A 14 -4.58 -0.97 -27.24
CA ARG A 14 -3.63 -0.65 -28.31
C ARG A 14 -3.65 0.85 -28.57
N THR A 15 -2.49 1.50 -28.41
CA THR A 15 -2.34 2.96 -28.57
C THR A 15 -1.16 3.27 -29.48
N THR A 16 -1.09 4.52 -29.96
CA THR A 16 0.09 5.07 -30.63
C THR A 16 0.75 6.08 -29.70
N ILE A 17 1.99 5.84 -29.28
CA ILE A 17 2.74 6.82 -28.47
C ILE A 17 2.85 8.15 -29.24
N GLY A 18 2.67 9.28 -28.57
CA GLY A 18 2.70 10.60 -29.23
C GLY A 18 1.58 10.81 -30.26
N PHE A 19 0.46 10.08 -30.20
CA PHE A 19 -0.68 10.25 -31.12
C PHE A 19 -1.01 11.73 -31.35
N GLY A 20 -1.17 12.12 -32.62
CA GLY A 20 -1.39 13.50 -33.03
C GLY A 20 -0.15 14.18 -33.60
N SER A 21 1.06 13.82 -33.17
CA SER A 21 2.29 14.28 -33.81
C SER A 21 2.41 13.70 -35.23
N PRO A 22 2.68 14.52 -36.27
CA PRO A 22 2.92 13.98 -37.60
C PRO A 22 4.25 13.23 -37.71
N ASN A 23 5.32 13.74 -37.09
CA ASN A 23 6.67 13.24 -37.35
C ASN A 23 7.21 12.29 -36.27
N LYS A 24 6.64 12.33 -35.06
CA LYS A 24 7.12 11.57 -33.89
C LYS A 24 6.09 10.55 -33.35
N ALA A 25 4.84 10.56 -33.81
CA ALA A 25 3.86 9.56 -33.39
C ALA A 25 4.32 8.14 -33.78
N GLY A 26 4.24 7.21 -32.83
CA GLY A 26 4.66 5.83 -33.01
C GLY A 26 6.17 5.58 -32.86
N LYS A 27 6.95 6.61 -32.48
CA LYS A 27 8.41 6.52 -32.34
C LYS A 27 8.88 6.83 -30.92
N GLU A 28 10.08 6.38 -30.59
CA GLU A 28 10.69 6.53 -29.27
C GLU A 28 11.02 7.99 -28.91
N GLU A 29 11.24 8.88 -29.89
CA GLU A 29 11.56 10.29 -29.62
C GLU A 29 10.40 11.04 -28.98
N ALA A 30 9.18 10.49 -29.05
CA ALA A 30 8.01 11.01 -28.34
C ALA A 30 7.97 10.59 -26.85
N HIS A 31 8.89 9.74 -26.37
CA HIS A 31 8.82 9.14 -25.03
C HIS A 31 9.24 10.10 -23.91
N GLY A 32 10.43 10.72 -24.03
CA GLY A 32 11.10 11.37 -22.90
C GLY A 32 11.64 12.77 -23.19
N ALA A 33 11.36 13.33 -24.37
CA ALA A 33 11.83 14.65 -24.77
C ALA A 33 10.68 15.54 -25.21
N ALA A 34 10.84 16.85 -25.06
CA ALA A 34 9.89 17.82 -25.60
C ALA A 34 9.77 17.65 -27.13
N LEU A 35 8.56 17.81 -27.67
CA LEU A 35 8.34 17.67 -29.12
C LEU A 35 9.06 18.76 -29.93
N GLY A 36 9.19 19.96 -29.36
CA GLY A 36 9.67 21.17 -30.03
C GLY A 36 8.53 22.02 -30.58
N GLU A 37 8.71 23.34 -30.68
CA GLU A 37 7.64 24.29 -31.02
C GLU A 37 6.98 24.01 -32.39
N GLU A 38 7.78 23.75 -33.41
CA GLU A 38 7.31 23.40 -34.76
C GLU A 38 6.44 22.14 -34.75
N GLU A 39 6.93 21.08 -34.10
CA GLU A 39 6.20 19.80 -34.01
C GLU A 39 4.91 19.95 -33.19
N VAL A 40 4.92 20.77 -32.14
CA VAL A 40 3.71 21.09 -31.36
C VAL A 40 2.69 21.84 -32.22
N ALA A 41 3.11 22.80 -33.05
CA ALA A 41 2.22 23.51 -33.97
C ALA A 41 1.58 22.56 -34.98
N LEU A 42 2.37 21.66 -35.59
CA LEU A 42 1.89 20.62 -36.49
C LEU A 42 0.94 19.64 -35.80
N THR A 43 1.23 19.28 -34.55
CA THR A 43 0.37 18.41 -33.73
C THR A 43 -0.99 19.06 -33.46
N ARG A 44 -1.00 20.35 -33.08
CA ARG A 44 -2.24 21.12 -32.90
C ARG A 44 -3.08 21.15 -34.18
N GLN A 45 -2.43 21.40 -35.33
CA GLN A 45 -3.10 21.38 -36.63
C GLN A 45 -3.73 20.01 -36.92
N LYS A 46 -2.98 18.90 -36.73
CA LYS A 46 -3.47 17.54 -36.97
C LYS A 46 -4.62 17.13 -36.02
N LEU A 47 -4.58 17.56 -34.77
CA LEU A 47 -5.64 17.32 -33.78
C LEU A 47 -6.84 18.29 -33.90
N GLY A 48 -6.72 19.33 -34.73
CA GLY A 48 -7.72 20.40 -34.80
C GLY A 48 -7.81 21.25 -33.52
N TRP A 49 -6.77 21.23 -32.67
CA TRP A 49 -6.73 21.99 -31.43
C TRP A 49 -6.30 23.43 -31.68
N LYS A 50 -7.26 24.37 -31.59
CA LYS A 50 -7.06 25.78 -31.96
C LYS A 50 -6.64 26.69 -30.80
N HIS A 51 -6.68 26.19 -29.56
CA HIS A 51 -6.41 27.01 -28.39
C HIS A 51 -4.91 27.15 -28.12
N PRO A 52 -4.45 28.35 -27.69
CA PRO A 52 -3.09 28.60 -27.21
C PRO A 52 -2.62 27.63 -26.12
N ALA A 53 -1.33 27.71 -25.79
CA ALA A 53 -0.76 26.96 -24.68
C ALA A 53 -1.48 27.31 -23.37
N PHE A 54 -1.90 26.28 -22.63
CA PHE A 54 -2.58 26.37 -21.33
C PHE A 54 -3.96 27.07 -21.36
N GLU A 55 -4.53 27.34 -22.54
CA GLU A 55 -5.91 27.80 -22.68
C GLU A 55 -6.85 26.60 -22.86
N ILE A 56 -7.79 26.45 -21.93
CA ILE A 56 -8.84 25.43 -21.98
C ILE A 56 -10.20 26.13 -22.02
N PRO A 57 -11.03 25.91 -23.06
CA PRO A 57 -12.36 26.49 -23.16
C PRO A 57 -13.31 26.06 -22.04
N LYS A 58 -14.31 26.90 -21.76
CA LYS A 58 -15.27 26.69 -20.66
C LYS A 58 -16.12 25.44 -20.86
N GLU A 59 -16.47 25.09 -22.10
CA GLU A 59 -17.25 23.90 -22.44
C GLU A 59 -16.46 22.61 -22.16
N ILE A 60 -15.14 22.62 -22.37
CA ILE A 60 -14.29 21.49 -22.01
C ILE A 60 -14.21 21.36 -20.49
N TYR A 61 -14.00 22.46 -19.75
CA TYR A 61 -14.09 22.43 -18.29
C TYR A 61 -15.44 21.86 -17.81
N LYS A 62 -16.56 22.32 -18.38
CA LYS A 62 -17.89 21.84 -18.01
C LYS A 62 -18.08 20.34 -18.29
N ALA A 63 -17.52 19.82 -19.38
CA ALA A 63 -17.59 18.40 -19.71
C ALA A 63 -16.71 17.51 -18.80
N TRP A 64 -15.62 18.06 -18.26
CA TRP A 64 -14.70 17.35 -17.36
C TRP A 64 -14.97 17.57 -15.87
N ASP A 65 -15.81 18.53 -15.51
CA ASP A 65 -16.12 18.85 -14.12
C ASP A 65 -16.85 17.69 -13.44
N ALA A 66 -16.13 17.00 -12.56
CA ALA A 66 -16.63 15.87 -11.78
C ALA A 66 -17.01 16.26 -10.34
N ARG A 67 -16.96 17.55 -9.97
CA ARG A 67 -17.19 18.00 -8.58
C ARG A 67 -18.58 17.61 -8.08
N GLU A 68 -19.62 17.92 -8.85
CA GLU A 68 -21.01 17.59 -8.49
C GLU A 68 -21.23 16.07 -8.39
N THR A 69 -20.70 15.30 -9.34
CA THR A 69 -20.80 13.83 -9.32
C THR A 69 -20.04 13.24 -8.13
N GLY A 70 -18.85 13.75 -7.83
CA GLY A 70 -18.03 13.34 -6.69
C GLY A 70 -18.69 13.69 -5.36
N GLU A 71 -19.24 14.90 -5.22
CA GLU A 71 -19.97 15.34 -4.03
C GLU A 71 -21.18 14.46 -3.77
N LYS A 72 -22.00 14.17 -4.80
CA LYS A 72 -23.15 13.26 -4.67
C LYS A 72 -22.73 11.85 -4.24
N ALA A 73 -21.66 11.31 -4.83
CA ALA A 73 -21.16 9.98 -4.47
C ALA A 73 -20.64 9.93 -3.02
N GLN A 74 -19.89 10.96 -2.61
CA GLN A 74 -19.37 11.07 -1.25
C GLN A 74 -20.49 11.31 -0.23
N GLN A 75 -21.50 12.13 -0.55
CA GLN A 75 -22.66 12.34 0.30
C GLN A 75 -23.43 11.01 0.51
N ALA A 76 -23.68 10.26 -0.55
CA ALA A 76 -24.31 8.95 -0.46
C ALA A 76 -23.50 7.96 0.39
N TRP A 77 -22.16 8.03 0.36
CA TRP A 77 -21.31 7.24 1.25
C TRP A 77 -21.39 7.73 2.70
N ASN A 78 -21.38 9.05 2.94
CA ASN A 78 -21.49 9.63 4.28
C ASN A 78 -22.81 9.24 4.97
N GLU A 79 -23.92 9.23 4.23
CA GLU A 79 -25.23 8.78 4.75
C GLU A 79 -25.19 7.30 5.15
N LYS A 80 -24.56 6.44 4.32
CA LYS A 80 -24.34 5.02 4.65
C LYS A 80 -23.46 4.86 5.88
N PHE A 81 -22.38 5.64 6.00
CA PHE A 81 -21.47 5.58 7.13
C PHE A 81 -22.12 6.10 8.42
N ALA A 82 -22.97 7.11 8.35
CA ALA A 82 -23.76 7.59 9.48
C ALA A 82 -24.75 6.52 9.99
N ALA A 83 -25.44 5.83 9.06
CA ALA A 83 -26.28 4.69 9.42
C ALA A 83 -25.47 3.53 10.03
N TYR A 84 -24.30 3.22 9.47
CA TYR A 84 -23.37 2.23 10.01
C TYR A 84 -22.91 2.58 11.42
N LYS A 85 -22.54 3.84 11.68
CA LYS A 85 -22.13 4.34 13.00
C LYS A 85 -23.25 4.21 14.04
N LYS A 86 -24.50 4.44 13.66
CA LYS A 86 -25.64 4.24 14.56
C LYS A 86 -25.87 2.77 14.91
N ALA A 87 -25.68 1.87 13.94
CA ALA A 87 -25.88 0.43 14.13
C ALA A 87 -24.68 -0.27 14.81
N TYR A 88 -23.45 0.21 14.57
CA TYR A 88 -22.20 -0.40 15.01
C TYR A 88 -21.22 0.67 15.53
N PRO A 89 -21.52 1.30 16.68
CA PRO A 89 -20.77 2.46 17.17
C PRO A 89 -19.28 2.16 17.42
N GLU A 90 -18.96 1.01 18.02
CA GLU A 90 -17.58 0.59 18.30
C GLU A 90 -16.79 0.32 17.02
N LEU A 91 -17.38 -0.43 16.07
CA LEU A 91 -16.71 -0.72 14.79
C LEU A 91 -16.53 0.53 13.93
N ALA A 92 -17.45 1.50 13.99
CA ALA A 92 -17.31 2.76 13.28
C ALA A 92 -16.22 3.65 13.89
N ALA A 93 -16.08 3.64 15.22
CA ALA A 93 -14.98 4.31 15.91
C ALA A 93 -13.64 3.68 15.49
N GLU A 94 -13.53 2.34 15.50
CA GLU A 94 -12.34 1.62 15.06
C GLU A 94 -12.01 1.86 13.58
N PHE A 95 -13.00 1.83 12.70
CA PHE A 95 -12.79 2.16 11.29
C PHE A 95 -12.23 3.58 11.13
N THR A 96 -12.83 4.56 11.83
CA THR A 96 -12.38 5.96 11.77
C THR A 96 -10.95 6.11 12.28
N ARG A 97 -10.63 5.51 13.43
CA ARG A 97 -9.28 5.52 14.02
C ARG A 97 -8.24 4.90 13.07
N ARG A 98 -8.56 3.74 12.50
CA ARG A 98 -7.65 3.04 11.58
C ARG A 98 -7.44 3.82 10.29
N MET A 99 -8.49 4.41 9.73
CA MET A 99 -8.41 5.22 8.51
C MET A 99 -7.65 6.54 8.71
N SER A 100 -7.71 7.13 9.91
CA SER A 100 -6.89 8.31 10.24
C SER A 100 -5.42 7.95 10.56
N GLY A 101 -5.11 6.66 10.71
CA GLY A 101 -3.80 6.17 11.11
C GLY A 101 -3.51 6.35 12.60
N GLY A 102 -4.52 6.68 13.42
CA GLY A 102 -4.37 6.75 14.87
C GLY A 102 -4.11 5.39 15.51
N LEU A 103 -3.38 5.39 16.63
CA LEU A 103 -3.19 4.21 17.48
C LEU A 103 -4.30 4.16 18.55
N PRO A 104 -4.55 3.00 19.19
CA PRO A 104 -5.44 2.91 20.33
C PRO A 104 -5.06 3.89 21.45
N GLU A 105 -6.04 4.38 22.21
CA GLU A 105 -5.81 5.38 23.28
C GLU A 105 -4.87 4.86 24.38
N ASP A 106 -4.93 3.56 24.67
CA ASP A 106 -4.11 2.87 25.68
C ASP A 106 -2.77 2.34 25.14
N TRP A 107 -2.40 2.72 23.91
CA TRP A 107 -1.21 2.20 23.24
C TRP A 107 0.09 2.50 24.02
N GLU A 108 0.28 3.74 24.45
CA GLU A 108 1.50 4.16 25.15
C GLU A 108 1.64 3.45 26.50
N GLU A 109 0.57 3.42 27.30
CA GLU A 109 0.53 2.73 28.60
C GLU A 109 0.86 1.24 28.44
N LYS A 110 0.17 0.54 27.52
CA LYS A 110 0.35 -0.90 27.33
C LYS A 110 1.74 -1.26 26.80
N THR A 111 2.28 -0.45 25.90
CA THR A 111 3.63 -0.71 25.34
C THR A 111 4.73 -0.39 26.34
N GLN A 112 4.57 0.66 27.15
CA GLN A 112 5.50 0.97 28.24
C GLN A 112 5.52 -0.14 29.30
N ALA A 113 4.35 -0.60 29.74
CA ALA A 113 4.24 -1.72 30.68
C ALA A 113 4.88 -3.01 30.14
N LEU A 114 4.73 -3.30 28.84
CA LEU A 114 5.40 -4.42 28.18
C LEU A 114 6.93 -4.29 28.24
N ILE A 115 7.47 -3.11 27.92
CA ILE A 115 8.92 -2.85 27.94
C ILE A 115 9.48 -3.01 29.37
N GLU A 116 8.81 -2.43 30.37
CA GLU A 116 9.20 -2.55 31.77
C GLU A 116 9.18 -3.99 32.26
N ASN A 117 8.13 -4.75 31.89
CA ASN A 117 8.04 -6.16 32.24
C ASN A 117 9.21 -6.97 31.66
N LEU A 118 9.56 -6.75 30.39
CA LEU A 118 10.71 -7.42 29.76
C LEU A 118 12.04 -7.04 30.42
N GLN A 119 12.20 -5.78 30.82
CA GLN A 119 13.39 -5.32 31.52
C GLN A 119 13.52 -5.95 32.92
N SER A 120 12.40 -6.13 33.63
CA SER A 120 12.36 -6.79 34.95
C SER A 120 12.48 -8.31 34.87
N ASN A 121 12.25 -8.92 33.70
CA ASN A 121 12.27 -10.38 33.52
C ASN A 121 13.22 -10.77 32.37
N PRO A 122 14.55 -10.70 32.57
CA PRO A 122 15.52 -10.94 31.50
C PRO A 122 15.41 -12.35 30.92
N ALA A 123 15.44 -12.46 29.60
CA ALA A 123 15.45 -13.72 28.89
C ALA A 123 16.55 -13.74 27.81
N LYS A 124 17.35 -14.80 27.78
CA LYS A 124 18.37 -15.00 26.74
C LYS A 124 17.73 -15.67 25.51
N ILE A 125 17.17 -14.85 24.63
CA ILE A 125 16.50 -15.28 23.39
C ILE A 125 17.06 -14.53 22.18
N ALA A 126 16.94 -15.13 21.00
CA ALA A 126 17.26 -14.43 19.76
C ALA A 126 16.27 -13.26 19.54
N THR A 127 16.73 -12.16 18.94
CA THR A 127 15.89 -10.98 18.66
C THR A 127 14.72 -11.29 17.73
N ARG A 128 14.84 -12.24 16.80
CA ARG A 128 13.70 -12.76 16.01
C ARG A 128 12.60 -13.36 16.89
N LYS A 129 12.97 -14.06 17.97
CA LYS A 129 12.00 -14.62 18.92
C LYS A 129 11.40 -13.52 19.79
N ALA A 130 12.21 -12.53 20.19
CA ALA A 130 11.70 -11.34 20.85
C ALA A 130 10.68 -10.59 19.97
N SER A 131 10.95 -10.43 18.67
CA SER A 131 10.02 -9.83 17.70
C SER A 131 8.69 -10.59 17.61
N GLN A 132 8.73 -11.94 17.58
CA GLN A 132 7.51 -12.75 17.66
C GLN A 132 6.74 -12.56 18.98
N ASN A 133 7.47 -12.48 20.11
CA ASN A 133 6.85 -12.23 21.40
C ASN A 133 6.17 -10.85 21.42
N THR A 134 6.79 -9.83 20.82
CA THR A 134 6.17 -8.52 20.61
C THR A 134 4.90 -8.64 19.77
N LEU A 135 4.90 -9.37 18.65
CA LEU A 135 3.69 -9.60 17.84
C LEU A 135 2.56 -10.26 18.64
N ASN A 136 2.87 -11.23 19.50
CA ASN A 136 1.86 -11.85 20.38
C ASN A 136 1.29 -10.87 21.42
N ALA A 137 2.10 -9.92 21.90
CA ALA A 137 1.66 -8.92 22.88
C ALA A 137 0.84 -7.79 22.23
N ILE A 138 1.27 -7.27 21.08
CA ILE A 138 0.62 -6.12 20.42
C ILE A 138 -0.48 -6.51 19.45
N GLY A 139 -0.48 -7.75 18.92
CA GLY A 139 -1.48 -8.25 18.00
C GLY A 139 -2.92 -8.09 18.48
N PRO A 140 -3.24 -8.44 19.74
CA PRO A 140 -4.57 -8.20 20.32
C PRO A 140 -4.95 -6.72 20.49
N ILE A 141 -3.97 -5.81 20.52
CA ILE A 141 -4.16 -4.37 20.74
C ILE A 141 -4.30 -3.63 19.40
N LEU A 142 -3.62 -4.11 18.35
CA LEU A 142 -3.60 -3.49 17.02
C LEU A 142 -4.33 -4.35 15.97
N PRO A 143 -5.67 -4.26 15.88
CA PRO A 143 -6.44 -4.96 14.85
C PRO A 143 -6.08 -4.51 13.42
N GLU A 144 -5.41 -3.38 13.25
CA GLU A 144 -4.90 -2.90 11.97
C GLU A 144 -3.64 -3.58 11.47
N LEU A 145 -2.98 -4.46 12.24
CA LEU A 145 -1.82 -5.19 11.74
C LEU A 145 -2.22 -6.07 10.54
N LEU A 146 -1.52 -5.91 9.42
CA LEU A 146 -1.64 -6.77 8.25
C LEU A 146 -0.25 -7.29 7.85
N GLY A 147 0.03 -8.49 8.34
CA GLY A 147 1.37 -9.07 8.30
C GLY A 147 1.65 -10.00 7.15
N GLY A 148 2.91 -10.36 6.98
CA GLY A 148 3.27 -11.54 6.21
C GLY A 148 4.78 -11.72 6.05
N SER A 149 5.15 -12.86 5.48
CA SER A 149 6.52 -13.22 5.18
C SER A 149 6.63 -13.78 3.76
N ALA A 150 7.79 -13.55 3.14
CA ALA A 150 8.15 -14.12 1.85
C ALA A 150 8.56 -15.60 2.00
N ASP A 151 7.59 -16.47 2.30
CA ASP A 151 7.75 -17.92 2.52
C ASP A 151 8.64 -18.34 3.70
N LEU A 152 9.06 -17.39 4.53
CA LEU A 152 9.98 -17.59 5.65
C LEU A 152 9.29 -17.42 7.01
N ALA A 153 7.97 -17.59 7.08
CA ALA A 153 7.18 -17.42 8.30
C ALA A 153 7.74 -18.17 9.54
N PRO A 154 8.08 -19.48 9.46
CA PRO A 154 8.65 -20.19 10.60
C PRO A 154 10.08 -19.74 10.95
N SER A 155 10.83 -19.19 10.00
CA SER A 155 12.23 -18.76 10.20
C SER A 155 12.32 -17.31 10.72
N ASN A 156 11.51 -16.42 10.17
CA ASN A 156 11.39 -15.02 10.59
C ASN A 156 10.53 -14.87 11.86
N LEU A 157 9.72 -15.87 12.19
CA LEU A 157 8.80 -15.90 13.34
C LEU A 157 7.74 -14.80 13.30
N THR A 158 7.04 -14.67 12.18
CA THR A 158 6.03 -13.62 11.96
C THR A 158 4.59 -14.02 12.29
N ILE A 159 4.33 -15.30 12.54
CA ILE A 159 3.01 -15.80 12.93
C ILE A 159 2.89 -15.68 14.46
N TRP A 160 1.83 -15.02 14.92
CA TRP A 160 1.41 -14.93 16.33
C TRP A 160 0.07 -15.65 16.55
N SER A 161 -0.34 -15.85 17.80
CA SER A 161 -1.50 -16.70 18.15
C SER A 161 -2.83 -16.32 17.49
N GLY A 162 -3.03 -15.05 17.14
CA GLY A 162 -4.22 -14.55 16.44
C GLY A 162 -4.00 -14.24 14.96
N SER A 163 -2.90 -14.73 14.36
CA SER A 163 -2.69 -14.64 12.91
C SER A 163 -3.70 -15.51 12.17
N LYS A 164 -4.36 -14.93 11.16
CA LYS A 164 -5.31 -15.61 10.28
C LYS A 164 -4.97 -15.32 8.82
N SER A 165 -4.82 -16.36 8.02
CA SER A 165 -4.47 -16.27 6.62
C SER A 165 -5.58 -15.62 5.79
N LEU A 166 -5.26 -14.58 5.02
CA LEU A 166 -6.19 -13.94 4.08
C LEU A 166 -6.68 -14.87 2.96
N LYS A 167 -5.96 -15.97 2.70
CA LYS A 167 -6.38 -16.99 1.75
C LYS A 167 -7.55 -17.83 2.29
N GLU A 168 -7.59 -18.04 3.60
CA GLU A 168 -8.56 -18.89 4.28
C GLU A 168 -9.75 -18.08 4.80
N ASP A 169 -9.47 -16.87 5.31
CA ASP A 169 -10.46 -15.93 5.83
C ASP A 169 -10.14 -14.52 5.31
N ILE A 170 -11.02 -13.94 4.50
CA ILE A 170 -10.84 -12.60 3.93
C ILE A 170 -10.83 -11.48 4.99
N ALA A 171 -11.30 -11.75 6.21
CA ALA A 171 -11.19 -10.87 7.37
C ALA A 171 -9.92 -11.12 8.19
N GLY A 172 -9.03 -12.00 7.72
CA GLY A 172 -7.74 -12.29 8.31
C GLY A 172 -6.76 -11.11 8.29
N ASN A 173 -5.58 -11.36 8.85
CA ASN A 173 -4.56 -10.33 9.12
C ASN A 173 -3.14 -10.79 8.72
N TYR A 174 -3.04 -11.88 7.96
CA TYR A 174 -1.77 -12.46 7.54
C TYR A 174 -1.76 -12.85 6.05
N ILE A 175 -0.67 -12.53 5.36
CA ILE A 175 -0.45 -12.77 3.94
C ILE A 175 0.73 -13.73 3.78
N HIS A 176 0.48 -14.85 3.09
CA HIS A 176 1.53 -15.72 2.59
C HIS A 176 2.00 -15.20 1.22
N TYR A 177 3.05 -14.39 1.20
CA TYR A 177 3.53 -13.75 -0.03
C TYR A 177 4.20 -14.72 -1.01
N GLY A 178 4.69 -15.87 -0.53
CA GLY A 178 5.63 -16.73 -1.25
C GLY A 178 6.99 -16.05 -1.43
N VAL A 179 7.92 -16.67 -2.17
CA VAL A 179 9.27 -16.13 -2.42
C VAL A 179 9.20 -14.94 -3.39
N ARG A 180 8.80 -13.77 -2.88
CA ARG A 180 8.44 -12.57 -3.66
C ARG A 180 8.76 -11.28 -2.91
N GLU A 181 10.00 -11.10 -2.47
CA GLU A 181 10.41 -10.01 -1.58
C GLU A 181 10.10 -8.61 -2.15
N PHE A 182 10.41 -8.39 -3.43
CA PHE A 182 10.13 -7.10 -4.07
C PHE A 182 8.63 -6.84 -4.16
N GLY A 183 7.87 -7.84 -4.65
CA GLY A 183 6.41 -7.76 -4.75
C GLY A 183 5.75 -7.54 -3.39
N MET A 184 6.13 -8.32 -2.37
CA MET A 184 5.70 -8.16 -0.98
C MET A 184 5.89 -6.73 -0.48
N THR A 185 7.08 -6.18 -0.69
CA THR A 185 7.43 -4.86 -0.17
C THR A 185 6.67 -3.75 -0.92
N ALA A 186 6.52 -3.86 -2.25
CA ALA A 186 5.73 -2.91 -3.03
C ALA A 186 4.22 -3.00 -2.74
N ILE A 187 3.68 -4.20 -2.52
CA ILE A 187 2.30 -4.43 -2.10
C ILE A 187 2.04 -3.78 -0.74
N ALA A 188 2.96 -3.96 0.21
CA ALA A 188 2.85 -3.35 1.53
C ALA A 188 2.90 -1.81 1.50
N ASN A 189 3.65 -1.20 0.57
CA ASN A 189 3.55 0.25 0.31
C ASN A 189 2.13 0.64 -0.10
N GLY A 190 1.51 -0.13 -1.01
CA GLY A 190 0.12 0.09 -1.42
C GLY A 190 -0.87 -0.06 -0.25
N ILE A 191 -0.68 -1.07 0.61
CA ILE A 191 -1.49 -1.27 1.82
C ILE A 191 -1.37 -0.06 2.76
N ALA A 192 -0.15 0.43 3.00
CA ALA A 192 0.07 1.60 3.85
C ALA A 192 -0.63 2.86 3.30
N HIS A 193 -0.57 3.09 1.98
CA HIS A 193 -1.19 4.25 1.34
C HIS A 193 -2.71 4.13 1.13
N HIS A 194 -3.26 2.92 1.10
CA HIS A 194 -4.70 2.73 1.13
C HIS A 194 -5.31 3.24 2.45
N GLY A 195 -4.58 3.11 3.55
CA GLY A 195 -5.06 3.45 4.89
C GLY A 195 -5.87 2.31 5.52
N GLY A 196 -6.03 2.38 6.84
CA GLY A 196 -6.76 1.37 7.61
C GLY A 196 -5.91 0.20 8.16
N PHE A 197 -4.64 0.10 7.76
CA PHE A 197 -3.74 -0.98 8.16
C PHE A 197 -2.33 -0.47 8.55
N VAL A 198 -1.61 -1.30 9.32
CA VAL A 198 -0.18 -1.20 9.58
C VAL A 198 0.47 -2.46 9.00
N PRO A 199 1.01 -2.39 7.77
CA PRO A 199 1.63 -3.55 7.17
C PRO A 199 2.97 -3.87 7.82
N TYR A 200 3.22 -5.17 8.04
CA TYR A 200 4.56 -5.67 8.30
C TYR A 200 4.95 -6.77 7.33
N THR A 201 6.20 -6.74 6.88
CA THR A 201 6.75 -7.65 5.88
C THR A 201 8.04 -8.27 6.39
N ALA A 202 8.33 -9.52 6.06
CA ALA A 202 9.52 -10.19 6.55
C ALA A 202 10.22 -11.08 5.53
N THR A 203 11.55 -11.09 5.63
CA THR A 203 12.46 -12.01 4.93
C THR A 203 13.81 -12.05 5.68
N PHE A 204 14.80 -12.76 5.18
CA PHE A 204 16.19 -12.65 5.66
C PHE A 204 16.79 -11.30 5.25
N LEU A 205 17.70 -10.76 6.07
CA LEU A 205 18.29 -9.45 5.82
C LEU A 205 18.98 -9.39 4.45
N MET A 206 19.66 -10.46 4.04
CA MET A 206 20.29 -10.56 2.71
C MET A 206 19.30 -10.24 1.57
N PHE A 207 18.06 -10.74 1.66
CA PHE A 207 17.09 -10.59 0.58
C PHE A 207 16.39 -9.22 0.54
N VAL A 208 16.76 -8.29 1.42
CA VAL A 208 16.41 -6.87 1.22
C VAL A 208 16.96 -6.34 -0.10
N GLU A 209 18.05 -6.92 -0.63
CA GLU A 209 18.59 -6.56 -1.93
C GLU A 209 17.58 -6.79 -3.06
N TYR A 210 16.81 -7.88 -3.01
CA TYR A 210 15.72 -8.14 -3.96
C TYR A 210 14.64 -7.06 -3.89
N ALA A 211 14.35 -6.55 -2.69
CA ALA A 211 13.29 -5.57 -2.45
C ALA A 211 13.76 -4.11 -2.39
N ARG A 212 15.05 -3.85 -2.66
CA ARG A 212 15.73 -2.62 -2.24
C ARG A 212 15.05 -1.35 -2.73
N ASN A 213 14.56 -1.35 -3.98
CA ASN A 213 13.89 -0.19 -4.54
C ASN A 213 12.48 0.02 -3.96
N ALA A 214 11.71 -1.04 -3.69
CA ALA A 214 10.43 -0.89 -2.96
C ALA A 214 10.64 -0.35 -1.55
N ALA A 215 11.69 -0.79 -0.85
CA ALA A 215 12.04 -0.27 0.46
C ALA A 215 12.43 1.22 0.38
N ARG A 216 13.18 1.62 -0.65
CA ARG A 216 13.47 3.04 -0.94
C ARG A 216 12.19 3.84 -1.19
N MET A 217 11.24 3.28 -1.95
CA MET A 217 9.95 3.93 -2.22
C MET A 217 9.12 4.11 -0.96
N ALA A 218 9.12 3.15 -0.03
CA ALA A 218 8.47 3.30 1.27
C ALA A 218 8.97 4.55 2.00
N ALA A 219 10.30 4.71 2.08
CA ALA A 219 10.93 5.88 2.71
C ALA A 219 10.60 7.19 1.98
N LEU A 220 10.69 7.20 0.65
CA LEU A 220 10.39 8.38 -0.17
C LEU A 220 8.94 8.84 -0.02
N MET A 221 7.99 7.90 -0.01
CA MET A 221 6.56 8.17 0.10
C MET A 221 6.10 8.38 1.55
N LYS A 222 7.00 8.23 2.54
CA LYS A 222 6.69 8.27 3.98
C LYS A 222 5.63 7.23 4.38
N ALA A 223 5.72 6.03 3.80
CA ALA A 223 4.81 4.92 4.08
C ALA A 223 5.07 4.35 5.48
N ARG A 224 4.01 4.17 6.27
CA ARG A 224 4.07 3.48 7.57
C ARG A 224 4.08 1.97 7.35
N GLN A 225 5.27 1.40 7.23
CA GLN A 225 5.50 -0.04 7.05
C GLN A 225 6.62 -0.52 7.99
N ILE A 226 6.42 -1.69 8.60
CA ILE A 226 7.44 -2.33 9.45
C ILE A 226 8.12 -3.45 8.65
N MET A 227 9.43 -3.34 8.45
CA MET A 227 10.22 -4.36 7.73
C MET A 227 11.01 -5.20 8.73
N VAL A 228 10.62 -6.47 8.90
CA VAL A 228 11.23 -7.41 9.82
C VAL A 228 12.28 -8.24 9.08
N TYR A 229 13.53 -7.82 9.18
CA TYR A 229 14.66 -8.56 8.61
C TYR A 229 15.37 -9.37 9.70
N THR A 230 15.51 -10.68 9.49
CA THR A 230 16.16 -11.62 10.42
C THR A 230 17.42 -12.22 9.80
N HIS A 231 18.18 -13.00 10.58
CA HIS A 231 19.45 -13.61 10.11
C HIS A 231 20.39 -12.50 9.60
N ASP A 232 20.76 -11.62 10.52
CA ASP A 232 21.32 -10.29 10.26
C ASP A 232 22.84 -10.27 10.07
N SER A 233 23.51 -11.40 10.27
CA SER A 233 24.97 -11.47 10.30
C SER A 233 25.47 -12.88 10.03
N ILE A 234 26.80 -13.04 10.00
CA ILE A 234 27.50 -14.32 9.99
C ILE A 234 27.07 -15.27 11.14
N GLY A 235 26.38 -14.76 12.17
CA GLY A 235 25.82 -15.59 13.25
C GLY A 235 24.71 -16.54 12.79
N LEU A 236 24.25 -16.47 11.54
CA LEU A 236 23.32 -17.44 10.96
C LEU A 236 23.93 -18.82 10.74
N GLY A 237 25.27 -18.91 10.61
CA GLY A 237 25.98 -20.18 10.51
C GLY A 237 26.14 -20.69 9.08
N GLU A 238 25.73 -21.93 8.86
CA GLU A 238 26.18 -22.82 7.78
C GLU A 238 25.54 -22.61 6.39
N ASP A 239 24.52 -21.75 6.25
CA ASP A 239 23.93 -21.38 4.95
C ASP A 239 24.86 -20.46 4.14
#